data_AF-A0A1U8BPC0-F1
#
_entry.id   AF-A0A1U8BPC0-F1
#
_cell.length_a   1.000
_cell.length_b   1.000
_cell.length_c   1.000
_cell.angle_alpha   90.00
_cell.angle_beta   90.00
_cell.angle_gamma   90.00
#
_symmetry.space_group_name_H-M   'P 1'
#
loop_
_entity.id
_entity.type
_entity.pdbx_description
1 polymer ?
#
loop_
_entity_poly.entity_id
_entity_poly.type
_entity_poly.pdbx_seq_one_letter_code
_entity_poly.pdbx_strand_id
1 'polypeptide(L)'
;MCGTRVVRNGLSLKILLTEAGAKGSKILVTTRSRKVAKVMGVVEAYDLGELSEDDCWSLFKQRAFNQQGEKEEKPELVKIGKQIVSKCRGVALAAITLGGLLLDASEETWLEIRDSQLWELDSKHISEPEAKENFILNTLRLSYFHLPAVLKPCFAYCSLFPKDHVIDKETLIQLWMAQGFIIQSPQWIHKSMEGMGEENFRYLLGRCLFQDEQKDEEGNIISCKMHDLVHDLAQSVAGALVSVASLITMTKN
;
A
#
# COMPACT_ATOMS: atom_id res chain seq x y z
N MET A 1 25.94 -9.24 -6.23
CA MET A 1 24.75 -9.30 -5.35
C MET A 1 24.76 -8.05 -4.47
N CYS A 2 23.91 -7.08 -4.77
CA CYS A 2 23.75 -5.90 -3.90
C CYS A 2 22.70 -6.26 -2.85
N GLY A 3 23.14 -6.66 -1.66
CA GLY A 3 22.23 -6.96 -0.55
C GLY A 3 21.79 -5.66 0.11
N THR A 4 20.51 -5.34 0.02
CA THR A 4 19.89 -4.28 0.81
C THR A 4 19.81 -4.73 2.27
N ARG A 5 20.60 -4.11 3.15
CA ARG A 5 20.48 -4.28 4.61
C ARG A 5 19.84 -3.03 5.20
N VAL A 6 18.70 -3.21 5.86
CA VAL A 6 18.10 -2.17 6.70
C VAL A 6 18.91 -2.11 7.99
N VAL A 7 19.71 -1.05 8.17
CA VAL A 7 20.49 -0.84 9.39
C VAL A 7 19.78 0.19 10.24
N ARG A 8 19.35 -0.23 11.44
CA ARG A 8 18.55 0.59 12.37
C ARG A 8 19.35 1.69 13.07
N ASN A 9 20.67 1.76 12.86
CA ASN A 9 21.54 2.72 13.54
C ASN A 9 22.54 3.38 12.56
N GLY A 10 22.43 4.69 12.37
CA GLY A 10 23.24 5.45 11.42
C GLY A 10 24.74 5.47 11.74
N LEU A 11 25.10 5.35 13.03
CA LEU A 11 26.49 5.25 13.50
C LEU A 11 27.15 3.94 13.04
N SER A 12 26.41 2.82 13.06
CA SER A 12 26.90 1.53 12.60
C SER A 12 27.16 1.49 11.09
N LEU A 13 26.38 2.25 10.31
CA LEU A 13 26.60 2.38 8.85
C LEU A 13 27.90 3.11 8.52
N LYS A 14 28.24 4.16 9.28
CA LYS A 14 29.53 4.86 9.11
C LYS A 14 30.71 3.95 9.41
N ILE A 15 30.63 3.19 10.49
CA ILE A 15 31.68 2.22 10.89
C ILE A 15 31.89 1.16 9.81
N LEU A 16 30.81 0.62 9.24
CA LEU A 16 30.91 -0.37 8.14
C LEU A 16 31.64 0.19 6.91
N LEU A 17 31.42 1.46 6.56
CA LEU A 17 32.14 2.11 5.45
C LEU A 17 33.62 2.30 5.77
N THR A 18 33.95 2.76 6.97
CA THR A 18 35.31 3.14 7.33
C THR A 18 36.20 1.95 7.69
N GLU A 19 35.62 0.88 8.24
CA GLU A 19 36.39 -0.27 8.75
C GLU A 19 36.30 -1.52 7.86
N ALA A 20 35.23 -1.69 7.09
CA ALA A 20 35.03 -2.87 6.24
C ALA A 20 34.92 -2.56 4.74
N GLY A 21 34.84 -1.29 4.36
CA GLY A 21 34.71 -0.88 2.96
C GLY A 21 36.05 -0.81 2.23
N ALA A 22 36.15 -1.48 1.08
CA ALA A 22 37.28 -1.28 0.17
C ALA A 22 37.25 0.15 -0.41
N LYS A 23 38.42 0.68 -0.80
CA LYS A 23 38.53 1.99 -1.43
C LYS A 23 37.60 2.09 -2.65
N GLY A 24 36.73 3.10 -2.67
CA GLY A 24 35.71 3.29 -3.71
C GLY A 24 34.31 2.77 -3.36
N SER A 25 34.14 2.11 -2.21
CA SER A 25 32.82 1.71 -1.70
C SER A 25 31.93 2.91 -1.43
N LYS A 26 30.63 2.78 -1.71
CA LYS A 26 29.60 3.81 -1.48
C LYS A 26 28.41 3.21 -0.73
N ILE A 27 27.84 3.95 0.21
CA ILE A 27 26.53 3.63 0.81
C ILE A 27 25.51 4.64 0.32
N LEU A 28 24.36 4.13 -0.14
CA LEU A 28 23.17 4.92 -0.40
C LEU A 28 22.26 4.84 0.83
N VAL A 29 21.85 5.98 1.35
CA VAL A 29 20.90 6.08 2.46
C VAL A 29 19.64 6.78 1.98
N THR A 30 18.49 6.14 2.17
CA THR A 30 17.18 6.76 1.96
C THR A 30 16.58 7.09 3.34
N THR A 31 16.02 8.29 3.48
CA THR A 31 15.37 8.72 4.73
C THR A 31 14.31 9.76 4.45
N ARG A 32 13.21 9.72 5.21
CA ARG A 32 12.19 10.78 5.19
C ARG A 32 12.58 12.00 6.03
N SER A 33 13.66 11.90 6.82
CA SER A 33 14.09 12.95 7.76
C SER A 33 15.35 13.67 7.30
N ARG A 34 15.20 14.97 6.97
CA ARG A 34 16.36 15.84 6.69
C ARG A 34 17.33 15.91 7.87
N LYS A 35 16.84 15.75 9.11
CA LYS A 35 17.71 15.70 10.31
C LYS A 35 18.63 14.48 10.26
N VAL A 36 18.09 13.30 9.90
CA VAL A 36 18.89 12.08 9.74
C VAL A 36 19.92 12.23 8.62
N ALA A 37 19.53 12.80 7.47
CA ALA A 37 20.47 13.06 6.37
C ALA A 37 21.65 13.95 6.83
N LYS A 38 21.39 15.02 7.59
CA LYS A 38 22.44 15.90 8.15
C LYS A 38 23.38 15.15 9.10
N VAL A 39 22.84 14.34 10.01
CA VAL A 39 23.64 13.56 10.98
C VAL A 39 24.54 12.52 10.28
N MET A 40 24.07 11.96 9.17
CA MET A 40 24.85 11.01 8.37
C MET A 40 26.06 11.65 7.68
N GLY A 41 26.20 12.98 7.68
CA GLY A 41 27.35 13.67 7.10
C GLY A 41 27.54 13.36 5.61
N VAL A 42 26.42 13.15 4.90
CA VAL A 42 26.43 12.86 3.47
C VAL A 42 26.94 14.09 2.72
N VAL A 43 27.84 13.88 1.74
CA VAL A 43 28.48 14.96 0.97
C VAL A 43 27.44 15.77 0.17
N GLU A 44 26.41 15.09 -0.33
CA GLU A 44 25.32 15.69 -1.10
C GLU A 44 24.03 14.92 -0.81
N ALA A 45 23.04 15.60 -0.26
CA ALA A 45 21.71 15.02 -0.05
C ALA A 45 20.85 15.33 -1.28
N TYR A 46 20.31 14.28 -1.91
CA TYR A 46 19.35 14.43 -3.00
C TYR A 46 17.93 14.44 -2.44
N ASP A 47 17.28 15.60 -2.45
CA ASP A 47 15.87 15.73 -2.08
C ASP A 47 15.02 15.15 -3.23
N LEU A 48 14.38 14.01 -2.97
CA LEU A 48 13.49 13.36 -3.94
C LEU A 48 12.25 14.25 -4.16
N GLY A 49 12.12 14.78 -5.38
CA GLY A 49 11.00 15.61 -5.79
C GLY A 49 9.70 14.84 -5.99
N GLU A 50 8.65 15.58 -6.34
CA GLU A 50 7.38 15.01 -6.78
C GLU A 50 7.46 14.56 -8.24
N LEU A 51 6.69 13.54 -8.59
CA LEU A 51 6.58 13.10 -9.98
C LEU A 51 5.83 14.14 -10.80
N SER A 52 6.16 14.21 -12.09
CA SER A 52 5.36 14.95 -13.04
C SER A 52 3.94 14.37 -13.13
N GLU A 53 2.99 15.17 -13.62
CA GLU A 53 1.62 14.71 -13.83
C GLU A 53 1.56 13.56 -14.85
N ASP A 54 2.41 13.61 -15.89
CA ASP A 54 2.52 12.56 -16.91
C ASP A 54 3.10 11.25 -16.35
N ASP A 55 4.10 11.33 -15.46
CA ASP A 55 4.65 10.15 -14.79
C ASP A 55 3.64 9.54 -13.81
N CYS A 56 2.91 10.37 -13.06
CA CYS A 56 1.81 9.89 -12.21
C CYS A 56 0.70 9.25 -13.04
N TRP A 57 0.35 9.84 -14.19
CA TRP A 57 -0.64 9.29 -15.09
C TRP A 57 -0.19 7.94 -15.63
N SER A 58 1.08 7.81 -16.01
CA SER A 58 1.68 6.55 -16.43
C SER A 58 1.55 5.45 -15.37
N LEU A 59 1.90 5.75 -14.12
CA LEU A 59 1.77 4.82 -12.99
C LEU A 59 0.32 4.44 -12.71
N PHE A 60 -0.58 5.43 -12.67
CA PHE A 60 -2.01 5.20 -12.45
C PHE A 60 -2.59 4.32 -13.56
N LYS A 61 -2.29 4.66 -14.82
CA LYS A 61 -2.79 3.96 -16.00
C LYS A 61 -2.34 2.50 -16.02
N GLN A 62 -1.08 2.25 -15.68
CA GLN A 62 -0.54 0.89 -15.56
C GLN A 62 -1.33 0.04 -14.56
N ARG A 63 -1.91 0.65 -13.51
CA ARG A 63 -2.67 -0.08 -12.49
C ARG A 63 -4.17 -0.17 -12.80
N ALA A 64 -4.77 0.91 -13.30
CA ALA A 64 -6.21 0.98 -13.53
C ALA A 64 -6.69 0.22 -14.78
N PHE A 65 -5.86 0.16 -15.83
CA PHE A 65 -6.26 -0.38 -17.13
C PHE A 65 -5.57 -1.70 -17.49
N ASN A 66 -4.55 -2.12 -16.74
CA ASN A 66 -3.73 -3.26 -17.15
C ASN A 66 -4.02 -4.51 -16.31
N GLN A 67 -4.90 -5.37 -16.82
CA GLN A 67 -4.85 -6.81 -16.54
C GLN A 67 -5.19 -7.55 -17.84
N GLN A 68 -4.16 -8.12 -18.47
CA GLN A 68 -4.28 -9.23 -19.43
C GLN A 68 -5.09 -8.96 -20.72
N GLY A 69 -4.65 -7.97 -21.49
CA GLY A 69 -5.09 -7.77 -22.86
C GLY A 69 -6.07 -6.61 -22.99
N GLU A 70 -5.68 -5.64 -23.80
CA GLU A 70 -6.46 -4.54 -24.39
C GLU A 70 -7.85 -4.33 -23.78
N LYS A 71 -7.92 -3.90 -22.52
CA LYS A 71 -9.10 -3.15 -22.09
C LYS A 71 -9.08 -1.88 -22.91
N GLU A 72 -10.04 -1.78 -23.83
CA GLU A 72 -10.25 -0.58 -24.61
C GLU A 72 -10.35 0.59 -23.63
N GLU A 73 -9.38 1.51 -23.73
CA GLU A 73 -9.30 2.68 -22.88
C GLU A 73 -10.51 3.56 -23.20
N LYS A 74 -11.58 3.37 -22.43
CA LYS A 74 -12.78 4.20 -22.56
C LYS A 74 -12.37 5.66 -22.41
N PRO A 75 -12.56 6.52 -23.42
CA PRO A 75 -12.07 7.90 -23.39
C PRO A 75 -12.58 8.68 -22.17
N GLU A 76 -13.81 8.40 -21.73
CA GLU A 76 -14.39 9.02 -20.54
C GLU A 76 -13.67 8.63 -19.24
N LEU A 77 -13.30 7.34 -19.08
CA LEU A 77 -12.52 6.90 -17.91
C LEU A 77 -11.10 7.46 -17.93
N VAL A 78 -10.49 7.63 -19.11
CA VAL A 78 -9.19 8.31 -19.24
C VAL A 78 -9.29 9.76 -18.77
N LYS A 79 -10.35 10.47 -19.17
CA LYS A 79 -10.59 11.85 -18.76
C LYS A 79 -10.79 11.98 -17.25
N ILE A 80 -11.62 11.12 -16.66
CA ILE A 80 -11.84 11.09 -15.21
C ILE A 80 -10.55 10.71 -14.48
N GLY A 81 -9.82 9.71 -14.98
CA GLY A 81 -8.54 9.28 -14.42
C GLY A 81 -7.51 10.39 -14.34
N LYS A 82 -7.37 11.21 -15.38
CA LYS A 82 -6.49 12.39 -15.36
C LYS A 82 -6.90 13.40 -14.28
N GLN A 83 -8.20 13.61 -14.08
CA GLN A 83 -8.71 14.47 -13.00
C GLN A 83 -8.43 13.89 -11.60
N ILE A 84 -8.40 12.57 -11.46
CA ILE A 84 -8.00 11.91 -10.20
C ILE A 84 -6.49 12.05 -10.00
N VAL A 85 -5.70 11.84 -11.05
CA VAL A 85 -4.23 11.95 -10.99
C VAL A 85 -3.76 13.36 -10.65
N SER A 86 -4.42 14.41 -11.15
CA SER A 86 -4.08 15.78 -10.76
C SER A 86 -4.29 16.02 -9.26
N LYS A 87 -5.22 15.30 -8.61
CA LYS A 87 -5.40 15.31 -7.15
C LYS A 87 -4.32 14.54 -6.40
N CYS A 88 -3.58 13.63 -7.04
CA CYS A 88 -2.46 12.88 -6.44
C CYS A 88 -1.23 13.76 -6.13
N ARG A 89 -1.12 14.97 -6.70
CA ARG A 89 -0.03 15.94 -6.44
C ARG A 89 1.37 15.31 -6.54
N GLY A 90 1.61 14.54 -7.60
CA GLY A 90 2.92 13.95 -7.85
C GLY A 90 3.32 12.80 -6.90
N VAL A 91 2.41 12.32 -6.04
CA VAL A 91 2.70 11.25 -5.08
C VAL A 91 2.49 9.88 -5.71
N ALA A 92 3.59 9.16 -5.96
CA ALA A 92 3.58 7.85 -6.60
C ALA A 92 2.66 6.83 -5.91
N LEU A 93 2.73 6.73 -4.57
CA LEU A 93 1.91 5.78 -3.81
C LEU A 93 0.41 6.08 -3.93
N ALA A 94 0.02 7.34 -4.01
CA ALA A 94 -1.38 7.73 -4.21
C ALA A 94 -1.87 7.30 -5.60
N ALA A 95 -1.10 7.59 -6.65
CA ALA A 95 -1.42 7.19 -8.03
C ALA A 95 -1.54 5.67 -8.19
N ILE A 96 -0.61 4.91 -7.60
CA ILE A 96 -0.62 3.44 -7.66
C ILE A 96 -1.83 2.87 -6.92
N THR A 97 -2.10 3.37 -5.70
CA THR A 97 -3.22 2.89 -4.87
C THR A 97 -4.57 3.14 -5.57
N LEU A 98 -4.78 4.36 -6.09
CA LEU A 98 -6.03 4.71 -6.75
C LEU A 98 -6.19 3.96 -8.08
N GLY A 99 -5.09 3.74 -8.80
CA GLY A 99 -5.13 2.91 -10.00
C GLY A 99 -5.56 1.48 -9.68
N GLY A 100 -5.02 0.86 -8.61
CA GLY A 100 -5.45 -0.46 -8.15
C GLY A 100 -6.88 -0.49 -7.58
N LEU A 101 -7.34 0.61 -6.98
CA LEU A 101 -8.73 0.78 -6.54
C LEU A 101 -9.70 0.85 -7.73
N LEU A 102 -9.28 1.45 -8.84
CA LEU A 102 -10.15 1.68 -9.98
C LEU A 102 -10.03 0.60 -11.06
N LEU A 103 -9.11 -0.34 -10.87
CA LEU A 103 -9.09 -1.59 -11.60
C LEU A 103 -10.44 -2.32 -11.45
N ASP A 104 -11.07 -2.64 -12.58
CA ASP A 104 -12.38 -3.30 -12.66
C ASP A 104 -13.55 -2.57 -11.97
N ALA A 105 -13.36 -1.30 -11.59
CA ALA A 105 -14.42 -0.50 -10.97
C ALA A 105 -15.41 0.04 -12.01
N SER A 106 -16.66 0.28 -11.58
CA SER A 106 -17.67 0.91 -12.41
C SER A 106 -17.37 2.39 -12.63
N GLU A 107 -17.86 2.98 -13.72
CA GLU A 107 -17.72 4.42 -13.97
C GLU A 107 -18.26 5.28 -12.82
N GLU A 108 -19.33 4.82 -12.15
CA GLU A 108 -19.86 5.45 -10.95
C GLU A 108 -18.81 5.55 -9.84
N THR A 109 -18.08 4.47 -9.54
CA THR A 109 -16.98 4.48 -8.57
C THR A 109 -15.86 5.44 -9.00
N TRP A 110 -15.56 5.56 -10.30
CA TRP A 110 -14.58 6.55 -10.77
C TRP A 110 -15.03 7.99 -10.45
N LEU A 111 -16.32 8.29 -10.64
CA LEU A 111 -16.90 9.60 -10.32
C LEU A 111 -16.92 9.85 -8.81
N GLU A 112 -17.31 8.86 -7.99
CA GLU A 112 -17.30 8.94 -6.53
C GLU A 112 -15.90 9.23 -5.98
N ILE A 113 -14.88 8.54 -6.50
CA ILE A 113 -13.48 8.78 -6.11
C ILE A 113 -13.04 10.17 -6.56
N ARG A 114 -13.37 10.58 -7.78
CA ARG A 114 -13.05 11.93 -8.27
C ARG A 114 -13.68 13.00 -7.36
N ASP A 115 -14.94 12.84 -6.98
CA ASP A 115 -15.72 13.87 -6.27
C ASP A 115 -15.69 13.72 -4.74
N SER A 116 -14.85 12.83 -4.22
CA SER A 116 -14.78 12.55 -2.79
C SER A 116 -14.42 13.78 -1.94
N GLN A 117 -15.14 13.97 -0.83
CA GLN A 117 -14.84 15.01 0.16
C GLN A 117 -13.51 14.76 0.90
N LEU A 118 -12.95 13.55 0.83
CA LEU A 118 -11.65 13.25 1.45
C LEU A 118 -10.52 14.07 0.83
N TRP A 119 -10.68 14.60 -0.39
CA TRP A 119 -9.75 15.55 -1.00
C TRP A 119 -9.72 16.93 -0.31
N GLU A 120 -10.83 17.33 0.31
CA GLU A 120 -10.99 18.67 0.91
C GLU A 120 -10.35 18.76 2.31
N LEU A 121 -10.28 17.62 3.02
CA LEU A 121 -9.64 17.50 4.33
C LEU A 121 -8.14 17.82 4.29
N ASP A 122 -7.51 17.67 3.11
CA ASP A 122 -6.08 17.87 2.90
C ASP A 122 -5.68 19.28 2.46
N SER A 123 -6.64 20.21 2.33
CA SER A 123 -6.39 21.52 1.70
C SER A 123 -5.73 22.58 2.60
N LYS A 124 -5.70 22.39 3.92
CA LYS A 124 -5.37 23.50 4.83
C LYS A 124 -3.89 23.69 5.18
N HIS A 125 -3.01 22.66 5.10
CA HIS A 125 -1.63 22.78 5.63
C HIS A 125 -0.55 21.92 4.93
N ILE A 126 -0.49 21.82 3.60
CA ILE A 126 0.37 20.84 2.87
C ILE A 126 1.89 21.10 2.96
N SER A 127 2.32 22.27 3.42
CA SER A 127 3.74 22.66 3.47
C SER A 127 4.61 21.88 4.47
N GLU A 128 4.00 21.02 5.30
CA GLU A 128 4.71 20.22 6.30
C GLU A 128 4.73 18.72 5.92
N PRO A 129 5.81 17.99 6.23
CA PRO A 129 5.92 16.54 5.95
C PRO A 129 4.74 15.73 6.49
N GLU A 130 4.20 16.13 7.64
CA GLU A 130 3.04 15.50 8.29
C GLU A 130 1.76 15.64 7.46
N ALA A 131 1.60 16.75 6.73
CA ALA A 131 0.44 16.97 5.87
C ALA A 131 0.49 16.12 4.60
N LYS A 132 1.69 15.83 4.08
CA LYS A 132 1.85 14.89 2.95
C LYS A 132 1.55 13.45 3.36
N GLU A 133 1.98 13.02 4.56
CA GLU A 133 1.61 11.71 5.09
C GLU A 133 0.10 11.60 5.35
N ASN A 134 -0.53 12.64 5.90
CA ASN A 134 -1.99 12.70 6.06
C ASN A 134 -2.74 12.58 4.73
N PHE A 135 -2.28 13.27 3.68
CA PHE A 135 -2.83 13.17 2.34
C PHE A 135 -2.75 11.74 1.78
N ILE A 136 -1.59 11.09 1.95
CA ILE A 136 -1.42 9.69 1.54
C ILE A 136 -2.36 8.79 2.33
N LEU A 137 -2.45 8.97 3.65
CA LEU A 137 -3.35 8.19 4.50
C LEU A 137 -4.82 8.36 4.10
N ASN A 138 -5.26 9.55 3.71
CA ASN A 138 -6.61 9.80 3.20
C ASN A 138 -6.85 9.09 1.85
N THR A 139 -5.84 9.07 0.97
CA THR A 139 -5.91 8.30 -0.27
C THR A 139 -5.98 6.78 0.00
N LEU A 140 -5.18 6.27 0.93
CA LEU A 140 -5.22 4.87 1.34
C LEU A 140 -6.57 4.52 1.99
N ARG A 141 -7.16 5.43 2.79
CA ARG A 141 -8.51 5.28 3.36
C ARG A 141 -9.59 5.14 2.30
N LEU A 142 -9.51 5.90 1.20
CA LEU A 142 -10.42 5.73 0.06
C LEU A 142 -10.39 4.30 -0.46
N SER A 143 -9.18 3.74 -0.66
CA SER A 143 -9.02 2.35 -1.09
C SER A 143 -9.61 1.35 -0.09
N TYR A 144 -9.39 1.57 1.21
CA TYR A 144 -9.95 0.72 2.26
C TYR A 144 -11.48 0.81 2.36
N PHE A 145 -12.08 1.99 2.23
CA PHE A 145 -13.53 2.13 2.35
C PHE A 145 -14.28 1.37 1.25
N HIS A 146 -13.72 1.36 0.04
CA HIS A 146 -14.20 0.62 -1.13
C HIS A 146 -13.72 -0.82 -1.20
N LEU A 147 -13.04 -1.32 -0.15
CA LEU A 147 -12.72 -2.73 -0.03
C LEU A 147 -14.01 -3.51 0.32
N PRO A 148 -14.26 -4.67 -0.32
CA PRO A 148 -15.33 -5.57 0.10
C PRO A 148 -15.29 -5.85 1.60
N ALA A 149 -16.45 -5.82 2.26
CA ALA A 149 -16.52 -5.96 3.73
C ALA A 149 -15.85 -7.25 4.25
N VAL A 150 -15.93 -8.34 3.48
CA VAL A 150 -15.31 -9.63 3.79
C VAL A 150 -13.77 -9.59 3.83
N LEU A 151 -13.14 -8.62 3.15
CA LEU A 151 -11.69 -8.48 3.10
C LEU A 151 -11.14 -7.53 4.17
N LYS A 152 -12.01 -6.70 4.79
CA LYS A 152 -11.58 -5.73 5.81
C LYS A 152 -10.93 -6.39 7.03
N PRO A 153 -11.43 -7.52 7.57
CA PRO A 153 -10.76 -8.25 8.65
C PRO A 153 -9.38 -8.79 8.24
N CYS A 154 -9.26 -9.37 7.04
CA CYS A 154 -7.98 -9.87 6.51
C CYS A 154 -6.94 -8.75 6.43
N PHE A 155 -7.32 -7.58 5.90
CA PHE A 155 -6.46 -6.40 5.84
C PHE A 155 -6.06 -5.89 7.22
N ALA A 156 -7.03 -5.73 8.13
CA ALA A 156 -6.76 -5.24 9.48
C ALA A 156 -5.83 -6.17 10.27
N TYR A 157 -5.96 -7.49 10.08
CA TYR A 157 -5.10 -8.50 10.72
C TYR A 157 -3.63 -8.35 10.33
N CYS A 158 -3.33 -7.85 9.13
CA CYS A 158 -1.96 -7.62 8.69
C CYS A 158 -1.21 -6.61 9.57
N SER A 159 -1.90 -5.77 10.36
CA SER A 159 -1.27 -4.85 11.32
C SER A 159 -0.56 -5.53 12.50
N LEU A 160 -0.74 -6.85 12.68
CA LEU A 160 -0.02 -7.62 13.68
C LEU A 160 1.42 -7.96 13.25
N PHE A 161 1.72 -7.91 11.95
CA PHE A 161 3.08 -8.08 11.47
C PHE A 161 3.86 -6.78 11.65
N PRO A 162 5.11 -6.82 12.14
CA PRO A 162 5.91 -5.61 12.26
C PRO A 162 6.07 -4.88 10.93
N LYS A 163 6.28 -3.55 10.98
CA LYS A 163 6.71 -2.76 9.82
C LYS A 163 7.95 -3.37 9.15
N ASP A 164 8.02 -3.27 7.83
CA ASP A 164 9.03 -3.90 6.96
C ASP A 164 9.14 -5.44 7.00
N HIS A 165 8.22 -6.13 7.70
CA HIS A 165 8.25 -7.58 7.78
C HIS A 165 7.89 -8.23 6.44
N VAL A 166 8.67 -9.26 6.07
CA VAL A 166 8.36 -10.13 4.93
C VAL A 166 7.31 -11.13 5.41
N ILE A 167 6.11 -11.04 4.83
CA ILE A 167 4.98 -11.89 5.16
C ILE A 167 4.95 -13.05 4.17
N ASP A 168 5.09 -14.27 4.67
CA ASP A 168 4.88 -15.49 3.90
C ASP A 168 3.38 -15.62 3.54
N LYS A 169 3.09 -15.82 2.25
CA LYS A 169 1.73 -15.80 1.71
C LYS A 169 0.88 -16.94 2.29
N GLU A 170 1.40 -18.16 2.26
CA GLU A 170 0.67 -19.35 2.73
C GLU A 170 0.40 -19.26 4.23
N THR A 171 1.37 -18.80 5.01
CA THR A 171 1.22 -18.55 6.44
C THR A 171 0.13 -17.50 6.71
N LEU A 172 0.12 -16.39 5.95
CA LEU A 172 -0.91 -15.36 6.09
C LEU A 172 -2.31 -15.91 5.82
N ILE A 173 -2.47 -16.69 4.75
CA ILE A 173 -3.74 -17.33 4.40
C ILE A 173 -4.20 -18.28 5.52
N GLN A 174 -3.30 -19.13 6.03
CA GLN A 174 -3.60 -20.03 7.14
C GLN A 174 -4.03 -19.28 8.42
N LEU A 175 -3.39 -18.13 8.70
CA LEU A 175 -3.78 -17.29 9.83
C LEU A 175 -5.19 -16.69 9.63
N TRP A 176 -5.52 -16.21 8.43
CA TRP A 176 -6.88 -15.75 8.14
C TRP A 176 -7.92 -16.87 8.25
N MET A 177 -7.58 -18.09 7.83
CA MET A 177 -8.43 -19.27 8.02
C MET A 177 -8.64 -19.56 9.50
N ALA A 178 -7.58 -19.58 10.30
CA ALA A 178 -7.64 -19.89 11.73
C ALA A 178 -8.49 -18.87 12.52
N GLN A 179 -8.49 -17.60 12.09
CA GLN A 179 -9.34 -16.55 12.68
C GLN A 179 -10.78 -16.55 12.14
N GLY A 180 -11.10 -17.40 11.16
CA GLY A 180 -12.43 -17.45 10.55
C GLY A 180 -12.76 -16.25 9.65
N PHE A 181 -11.75 -15.53 9.15
CA PHE A 181 -11.96 -14.38 8.27
C PHE A 181 -12.31 -14.79 6.83
N ILE A 182 -12.03 -16.03 6.47
CA ILE A 182 -12.40 -16.59 5.18
C ILE A 182 -13.79 -17.19 5.28
N ILE A 183 -14.79 -16.45 4.79
CA ILE A 183 -16.19 -16.86 4.81
C ILE A 183 -16.51 -17.58 3.50
N GLN A 184 -16.99 -18.82 3.60
CA GLN A 184 -17.55 -19.54 2.45
C GLN A 184 -18.89 -18.91 2.05
N SER A 185 -18.94 -18.39 0.82
CA SER A 185 -20.19 -17.94 0.22
C SER A 185 -20.84 -19.08 -0.59
N PRO A 186 -22.18 -19.14 -0.68
CA PRO A 186 -22.89 -20.16 -1.47
C PRO A 186 -22.42 -20.25 -2.93
N GLN A 187 -21.91 -19.14 -3.48
CA GLN A 187 -21.39 -19.05 -4.85
C GLN A 187 -20.04 -19.78 -5.03
N TRP A 188 -19.41 -20.19 -3.93
CA TRP A 188 -18.06 -20.76 -3.89
C TRP A 188 -18.00 -22.10 -3.14
N ILE A 189 -19.13 -22.81 -3.04
CA ILE A 189 -19.24 -24.11 -2.35
C ILE A 189 -18.19 -25.14 -2.82
N HIS A 190 -17.75 -25.05 -4.07
CA HIS A 190 -16.76 -25.96 -4.65
C HIS A 190 -15.30 -25.54 -4.41
N LYS A 191 -15.05 -24.37 -3.80
CA LYS A 191 -13.70 -23.83 -3.59
C LYS A 191 -13.20 -24.11 -2.18
N SER A 192 -11.96 -24.56 -2.06
CA SER A 192 -11.33 -24.78 -0.75
C SER A 192 -11.11 -23.45 -0.01
N MET A 193 -10.95 -23.51 1.31
CA MET A 193 -10.69 -22.31 2.11
C MET A 193 -9.35 -21.65 1.72
N GLU A 194 -8.35 -22.45 1.39
CA GLU A 194 -7.06 -22.00 0.87
C GLU A 194 -7.24 -21.27 -0.47
N GLY A 195 -8.06 -21.81 -1.37
CA GLY A 195 -8.35 -21.17 -2.65
C GLY A 195 -9.08 -19.83 -2.48
N MET A 196 -9.99 -19.74 -1.51
CA MET A 196 -10.65 -18.48 -1.14
C MET A 196 -9.65 -17.49 -0.53
N GLY A 197 -8.73 -17.95 0.31
CA GLY A 197 -7.67 -17.13 0.89
C GLY A 197 -6.70 -16.58 -0.15
N GLU A 198 -6.34 -17.39 -1.13
CA GLU A 198 -5.53 -17.00 -2.28
C GLU A 198 -6.22 -15.92 -3.12
N GLU A 199 -7.54 -15.99 -3.29
CA GLU A 199 -8.30 -14.93 -3.96
C GLU A 199 -8.35 -13.64 -3.14
N ASN A 200 -8.58 -13.75 -1.83
CA ASN A 200 -8.54 -12.60 -0.93
C ASN A 200 -7.15 -11.93 -0.95
N PHE A 201 -6.08 -12.73 -0.94
CA PHE A 201 -4.70 -12.25 -1.05
C PHE A 201 -4.48 -11.51 -2.37
N ARG A 202 -4.84 -12.13 -3.51
CA ARG A 202 -4.71 -11.52 -4.83
C ARG A 202 -5.54 -10.25 -4.96
N TYR A 203 -6.71 -10.18 -4.34
CA TYR A 203 -7.54 -8.97 -4.34
C TYR A 203 -6.82 -7.83 -3.61
N LEU A 204 -6.31 -8.08 -2.40
CA LEU A 204 -5.56 -7.07 -1.62
C LEU A 204 -4.27 -6.64 -2.36
N LEU A 205 -3.59 -7.57 -3.02
CA LEU A 205 -2.44 -7.26 -3.87
C LEU A 205 -2.83 -6.40 -5.08
N GLY A 206 -3.95 -6.70 -5.74
CA GLY A 206 -4.50 -5.91 -6.85
C GLY A 206 -4.86 -4.49 -6.43
N ARG A 207 -5.32 -4.30 -5.19
CA ARG A 207 -5.52 -2.98 -4.55
C ARG A 207 -4.21 -2.27 -4.18
N CYS A 208 -3.06 -2.86 -4.50
CA CYS A 208 -1.72 -2.35 -4.17
C CYS A 208 -1.50 -2.11 -2.67
N LEU A 209 -2.19 -2.89 -1.82
CA LEU A 209 -2.03 -2.83 -0.36
C LEU A 209 -0.85 -3.69 0.13
N PHE A 210 -0.35 -4.57 -0.74
CA PHE A 210 0.90 -5.29 -0.59
C PHE A 210 1.90 -4.85 -1.67
N GLN A 211 3.19 -4.94 -1.35
CA GLN A 211 4.30 -4.60 -2.24
C GLN A 211 5.44 -5.62 -2.12
N ASP A 212 6.47 -5.45 -2.95
CA ASP A 212 7.70 -6.25 -2.94
C ASP A 212 7.42 -7.75 -3.02
N GLU A 213 6.52 -8.17 -3.91
CA GLU A 213 6.21 -9.59 -4.07
C GLU A 213 7.45 -10.38 -4.51
N GLN A 214 7.75 -11.46 -3.80
CA GLN A 214 8.73 -12.44 -4.21
C GLN A 214 8.02 -13.60 -4.87
N LYS A 215 8.61 -14.09 -5.96
CA LYS A 215 8.08 -15.21 -6.72
C LYS A 215 9.06 -16.37 -6.70
N ASP A 216 8.52 -17.59 -6.72
CA ASP A 216 9.31 -18.80 -6.96
C ASP A 216 9.71 -18.92 -8.44
N GLU A 217 10.40 -20.01 -8.78
CA GLU A 217 10.85 -20.30 -10.15
C GLU A 217 9.69 -20.52 -11.13
N GLU A 218 8.49 -20.84 -10.62
CA GLU A 218 7.26 -21.04 -11.39
C GLU A 218 6.46 -19.75 -11.57
N GLY A 219 6.88 -18.65 -10.92
CA GLY A 219 6.23 -17.34 -10.98
C GLY A 219 5.09 -17.17 -9.98
N ASN A 220 4.90 -18.11 -9.06
CA ASN A 220 3.91 -17.99 -7.98
C ASN A 220 4.43 -17.05 -6.91
N ILE A 221 3.55 -16.21 -6.38
CA ILE A 221 3.90 -15.31 -5.28
C ILE A 221 4.05 -16.13 -3.99
N ILE A 222 5.22 -16.04 -3.36
CA ILE A 222 5.55 -16.76 -2.12
C ILE A 222 5.53 -15.84 -0.89
N SER A 223 5.88 -14.57 -1.05
CA SER A 223 5.86 -13.59 0.04
C SER A 223 5.64 -12.17 -0.47
N CYS A 224 5.26 -11.29 0.44
CA CYS A 224 5.10 -9.87 0.18
C CYS A 224 5.44 -9.04 1.42
N LYS A 225 5.39 -7.72 1.28
CA LYS A 225 5.48 -6.77 2.38
C LYS A 225 4.27 -5.83 2.38
N MET A 226 4.03 -5.21 3.54
CA MET A 226 3.10 -4.09 3.65
C MET A 226 3.89 -2.79 3.81
N HIS A 227 3.58 -1.78 3.01
CA HIS A 227 4.20 -0.46 3.12
C HIS A 227 3.86 0.18 4.48
N ASP A 228 4.79 0.90 5.11
CA ASP A 228 4.61 1.48 6.45
C ASP A 228 3.32 2.30 6.62
N LEU A 229 2.97 3.14 5.65
CA LEU A 229 1.74 3.94 5.70
C LEU A 229 0.47 3.09 5.51
N VAL A 230 0.57 1.97 4.79
CA VAL A 230 -0.55 1.02 4.66
C VAL A 230 -0.71 0.24 5.96
N HIS A 231 0.41 -0.12 6.60
CA HIS A 231 0.42 -0.69 7.94
C HIS A 231 -0.20 0.27 8.96
N ASP A 232 0.15 1.56 8.94
CA ASP A 232 -0.44 2.58 9.82
C ASP A 232 -1.95 2.69 9.63
N LEU A 233 -2.43 2.60 8.39
CA LEU A 233 -3.86 2.49 8.11
C LEU A 233 -4.46 1.20 8.68
N ALA A 234 -3.84 0.04 8.45
CA ALA A 234 -4.31 -1.25 8.95
C ALA A 234 -4.43 -1.23 10.48
N GLN A 235 -3.47 -0.64 11.18
CA GLN A 235 -3.47 -0.47 12.63
C GLN A 235 -4.61 0.47 13.08
N SER A 236 -4.80 1.59 12.38
CA SER A 236 -5.88 2.54 12.66
C SER A 236 -7.27 1.89 12.53
N VAL A 237 -7.49 1.05 11.53
CA VAL A 237 -8.79 0.38 11.32
C VAL A 237 -8.97 -0.84 12.22
N ALA A 238 -7.90 -1.54 12.58
CA ALA A 238 -7.95 -2.65 13.53
C ALA A 238 -8.39 -2.18 14.93
N GLY A 239 -7.88 -1.05 15.41
CA GLY A 239 -8.32 -0.45 16.68
C GLY A 239 -9.81 -0.06 16.68
N ALA A 240 -10.34 0.36 15.53
CA ALA A 240 -11.76 0.65 15.38
C ALA A 240 -12.61 -0.64 15.38
N LEU A 241 -12.14 -1.73 14.78
CA LEU A 241 -12.85 -3.02 14.77
C LEU A 241 -12.98 -3.63 16.18
N VAL A 242 -11.96 -3.50 17.04
CA VAL A 242 -12.04 -3.92 18.46
C VAL A 242 -13.08 -3.08 19.23
N SER A 243 -13.17 -1.78 18.90
CA SER A 243 -14.15 -0.88 19.51
C SER A 243 -15.59 -1.21 19.08
N VAL A 244 -15.80 -1.59 17.82
CA VAL A 244 -17.13 -1.99 17.29
C VAL A 244 -17.54 -3.39 17.80
N ALA A 245 -16.60 -4.34 17.87
CA ALA A 245 -16.86 -5.66 18.46
C ALA A 245 -17.32 -5.54 19.92
N SER A 246 -16.71 -4.62 20.68
CA SER A 246 -17.11 -4.32 22.07
C SER A 246 -18.54 -3.76 22.17
N LEU A 247 -18.97 -2.92 21.21
CA LEU A 247 -20.33 -2.37 21.15
C LEU A 247 -21.39 -3.41 20.74
N ILE A 248 -21.04 -4.36 19.87
CA ILE A 248 -21.93 -5.45 19.47
C ILE A 248 -22.10 -6.47 20.61
N THR A 249 -21.07 -6.68 21.45
CA THR A 249 -21.22 -7.49 22.67
C THR A 249 -22.03 -6.80 23.77
N MET A 250 -22.05 -5.46 23.82
CA MET A 250 -22.83 -4.71 24.81
C MET A 250 -24.31 -4.51 24.45
N THR A 251 -24.71 -4.75 23.21
CA THR A 251 -26.13 -4.67 22.78
C THR A 251 -26.86 -6.02 22.82
N LYS A 252 -26.20 -7.07 23.29
CA LYS A 252 -26.77 -8.42 23.49
C LYS A 252 -26.89 -8.85 24.95
N ASN A 253 -26.72 -7.94 25.91
CA ASN A 253 -27.01 -8.19 27.32
C ASN A 253 -28.21 -7.37 27.79
#